data_AF-A0A2V6DKU8-F1
#
_entry.id   AF-A0A2V6DKU8-F1
#
_cell.length_a   1.000
_cell.length_b   1.000
_cell.length_c   1.000
_cell.angle_alpha   90.00
_cell.angle_beta   90.00
_cell.angle_gamma   90.00
#
_symmetry.space_group_name_H-M   'P 1'
#
loop_
_entity.id
_entity.type
_entity.pdbx_description
1 polymer ?
#
loop_
_entity_poly.entity_id
_entity_poly.type
_entity_poly.pdbx_seq_one_letter_code
_entity_poly.pdbx_strand_id
1 'polypeptide(L)'
;MTFLKPVTVWRDVVASIAAAIAFSELVDWARHGAHRWLRVGITLALLGGCVVSPGYSSFQLARRRMAHQDSRIQAIPWLQQHAGKEKTVLAIRELMILPTEWKRIAASSTVIPWFEAMELLQRQRFDYIVTGEFDLRYASDPNAWAAYRDRWQKRLAILPVQADFGQIATPVVPYLWRTNDERILILGGSMPR
;
A
#
# COMPACT_ATOMS: atom_id res chain seq x y z
N MET A 1 -6.86 -23.23 -9.51
CA MET A 1 -7.65 -23.35 -10.75
C MET A 1 -9.05 -22.84 -10.48
N THR A 2 -9.32 -21.57 -10.79
CA THR A 2 -10.65 -20.96 -10.62
C THR A 2 -11.45 -21.18 -11.90
N PHE A 3 -12.39 -22.13 -11.85
CA PHE A 3 -13.40 -22.31 -12.88
C PHE A 3 -14.25 -21.02 -12.97
N LEU A 4 -14.06 -20.25 -14.03
CA LEU A 4 -15.00 -19.21 -14.43
C LEU A 4 -16.35 -19.89 -14.72
N LYS A 5 -17.39 -19.51 -13.97
CA LYS A 5 -18.76 -20.00 -14.22
C LYS A 5 -19.14 -19.64 -15.67
N PRO A 6 -19.56 -20.60 -16.51
CA PRO A 6 -19.77 -20.37 -17.95
C PRO A 6 -20.82 -19.28 -18.25
N VAL A 7 -21.72 -19.00 -17.31
CA VAL A 7 -22.82 -18.03 -17.44
C VAL A 7 -22.32 -16.57 -17.48
N THR A 8 -21.23 -16.23 -16.79
CA THR A 8 -20.72 -14.84 -16.80
C THR A 8 -20.03 -14.50 -18.10
N VAL A 9 -19.29 -15.45 -18.69
CA VAL A 9 -18.58 -15.25 -19.96
C VAL A 9 -19.55 -14.98 -21.11
N TRP A 10 -20.65 -15.74 -21.20
CA TRP A 10 -21.66 -15.53 -22.24
C TRP A 10 -22.38 -14.20 -22.11
N ARG A 11 -22.67 -13.75 -20.88
CA ARG A 11 -23.32 -12.46 -20.63
C ARG A 11 -22.42 -11.30 -21.06
N ASP A 12 -21.13 -11.39 -20.77
CA ASP A 12 -20.15 -10.34 -21.11
C ASP A 12 -19.89 -10.30 -22.63
N VAL A 13 -19.90 -11.45 -23.32
CA VAL A 13 -19.80 -11.55 -24.78
C VAL A 13 -21.04 -10.94 -25.46
N VAL A 14 -22.25 -11.28 -25.03
CA VAL A 14 -23.49 -10.72 -25.59
C VAL A 14 -23.57 -9.21 -25.36
N ALA A 15 -23.19 -8.73 -24.16
CA ALA A 15 -23.13 -7.30 -23.87
C ALA A 15 -22.13 -6.56 -24.77
N SER A 16 -20.98 -7.18 -25.06
CA SER A 16 -19.95 -6.60 -25.94
C SER A 16 -20.41 -6.52 -27.40
N ILE A 17 -21.12 -7.54 -27.89
CA ILE A 17 -21.69 -7.56 -29.25
C ILE A 17 -22.79 -6.50 -29.37
N ALA A 18 -23.70 -6.41 -28.40
CA ALA A 18 -24.76 -5.41 -28.39
C ALA A 18 -24.20 -3.98 -28.33
N ALA A 19 -23.15 -3.75 -27.54
CA ALA A 19 -22.46 -2.47 -27.48
C ALA A 19 -21.78 -2.12 -28.82
N ALA A 20 -21.18 -3.10 -29.50
CA ALA A 20 -20.56 -2.90 -30.82
C ALA A 20 -21.60 -2.55 -31.90
N ILE A 21 -22.76 -3.20 -31.90
CA ILE A 21 -23.87 -2.90 -32.82
C ILE A 21 -24.43 -1.50 -32.55
N ALA A 22 -24.72 -1.17 -31.29
CA ALA A 22 -25.20 0.16 -30.91
C ALA A 22 -24.19 1.27 -31.27
N PHE A 23 -22.89 0.99 -31.13
CA PHE A 23 -21.83 1.90 -31.56
C PHE A 23 -21.80 2.06 -33.09
N SER A 24 -21.97 0.97 -33.85
CA SER A 24 -22.05 1.03 -35.31
C SER A 24 -23.24 1.84 -35.80
N GLU A 25 -24.43 1.63 -35.22
CA GLU A 25 -25.63 2.40 -35.56
C GLU A 25 -25.50 3.88 -35.19
N LEU A 26 -24.87 4.18 -34.05
CA LEU A 26 -24.60 5.55 -33.63
C LEU A 26 -23.60 6.25 -34.56
N VAL A 27 -22.57 5.54 -35.04
CA VAL A 27 -21.59 6.05 -36.01
C VAL A 27 -22.23 6.25 -37.39
N ASP A 28 -23.08 5.33 -37.84
CA ASP A 28 -23.79 5.46 -39.11
C ASP A 28 -24.82 6.60 -39.06
N TRP A 29 -25.54 6.77 -37.96
CA TRP A 29 -26.40 7.93 -37.73
C TRP A 29 -25.59 9.24 -37.74
N ALA A 30 -24.44 9.26 -37.06
CA ALA A 30 -23.52 10.40 -37.06
C ALA A 30 -22.93 10.69 -38.46
N ARG A 31 -22.86 9.70 -39.36
CA ARG A 31 -22.45 9.90 -40.76
C ARG A 31 -23.55 10.51 -41.63
N HIS A 32 -24.83 10.27 -41.32
CA HIS A 32 -25.97 10.67 -42.18
C HIS A 32 -26.80 11.88 -41.67
N GLY A 33 -26.68 12.32 -40.41
CA GLY A 33 -27.50 13.42 -39.85
C GLY A 33 -27.00 14.85 -40.17
N ALA A 34 -27.90 15.80 -40.48
CA ALA A 34 -27.59 17.14 -41.00
C ALA A 34 -26.84 18.13 -40.06
N HIS A 35 -26.63 17.81 -38.78
CA HIS A 35 -26.12 18.76 -37.78
C HIS A 35 -24.65 18.56 -37.40
N ARG A 36 -23.75 19.33 -38.04
CA ARG A 36 -22.27 19.26 -37.89
C ARG A 36 -21.76 19.42 -36.45
N TRP A 37 -22.37 20.29 -35.65
CA TRP A 37 -21.98 20.53 -34.25
C TRP A 37 -22.30 19.35 -33.33
N LEU A 38 -23.44 18.70 -33.56
CA LEU A 38 -23.86 17.53 -32.78
C LEU A 38 -22.92 16.35 -33.04
N ARG A 39 -22.44 16.20 -34.29
CA ARG A 39 -21.44 15.19 -34.67
C ARG A 39 -20.13 15.37 -33.90
N VAL A 40 -19.59 16.60 -33.84
CA VAL A 40 -18.35 16.89 -33.12
C VAL A 40 -18.50 16.58 -31.63
N GLY A 41 -19.62 16.97 -31.01
CA GLY A 41 -19.90 16.67 -29.60
C GLY A 41 -19.94 15.17 -29.31
N ILE A 42 -20.61 14.39 -30.17
CA ILE A 42 -20.72 12.94 -30.00
C ILE A 42 -19.38 12.25 -30.27
N THR A 43 -18.63 12.66 -31.30
CA THR A 43 -17.31 12.09 -31.57
C THR A 43 -16.35 12.36 -30.42
N LEU A 44 -16.35 13.56 -29.83
CA LEU A 44 -15.54 13.87 -28.65
C LEU A 44 -15.99 13.07 -27.42
N ALA A 45 -17.30 12.89 -27.21
CA ALA A 45 -17.83 12.06 -26.13
C ALA A 45 -17.46 10.57 -26.29
N LEU A 46 -17.51 10.05 -27.51
CA LEU A 46 -17.11 8.67 -27.83
C LEU A 46 -15.59 8.48 -27.67
N LEU A 47 -14.77 9.40 -28.19
CA LEU A 47 -13.32 9.36 -28.00
C LEU A 47 -12.96 9.47 -26.51
N GLY A 48 -13.62 10.37 -25.77
CA GLY A 48 -13.48 10.49 -24.32
C GLY A 48 -13.86 9.20 -23.59
N GLY A 49 -15.01 8.61 -23.91
CA GLY A 49 -15.45 7.33 -23.33
C GLY A 49 -14.51 6.16 -23.66
N CYS A 50 -14.00 6.09 -24.89
CA CYS A 50 -13.06 5.06 -25.35
C CYS A 50 -11.67 5.17 -24.71
N VAL A 51 -11.22 6.35 -24.29
CA VAL A 51 -9.93 6.54 -23.60
C VAL A 51 -10.09 6.38 -22.08
N VAL A 52 -11.19 6.90 -21.51
CA VAL A 52 -11.45 6.84 -20.06
C VAL A 52 -11.74 5.41 -19.60
N SER A 53 -12.41 4.58 -20.41
CA SER A 53 -12.76 3.21 -20.04
C SER A 53 -11.54 2.27 -19.83
N PRO A 54 -10.60 2.14 -20.78
CA PRO A 54 -9.38 1.37 -20.58
C PRO A 54 -8.40 2.03 -19.59
N GLY A 55 -8.40 3.37 -19.50
CA GLY A 55 -7.63 4.08 -18.48
C GLY A 55 -8.10 3.76 -17.06
N TYR A 56 -9.42 3.72 -16.84
CA TYR A 56 -10.02 3.37 -15.56
C TYR A 56 -9.79 1.90 -15.17
N SER A 57 -9.93 0.96 -16.12
CA SER A 57 -9.67 -0.45 -15.86
C SER A 57 -8.19 -0.74 -15.61
N SER A 58 -7.29 -0.09 -16.34
CA SER A 58 -5.84 -0.19 -16.12
C SER A 58 -5.44 0.41 -14.77
N PHE A 59 -6.03 1.55 -14.39
CA PHE A 59 -5.82 2.15 -13.08
C PHE A 59 -6.36 1.27 -11.94
N GLN A 60 -7.55 0.68 -12.11
CA GLN A 60 -8.10 -0.31 -11.17
C GLN A 60 -7.20 -1.54 -11.04
N LEU A 61 -6.66 -2.05 -12.15
CA LEU A 61 -5.76 -3.20 -12.15
C LEU A 61 -4.42 -2.86 -11.47
N ALA A 62 -3.84 -1.70 -11.76
CA ALA A 62 -2.65 -1.20 -11.08
C ALA A 62 -2.90 -1.04 -9.58
N ARG A 63 -4.05 -0.48 -9.20
CA ARG A 63 -4.48 -0.32 -7.81
C ARG A 63 -4.69 -1.66 -7.11
N ARG A 64 -5.24 -2.67 -7.79
CA ARG A 64 -5.36 -4.05 -7.28
C ARG A 64 -4.01 -4.71 -7.09
N ARG A 65 -3.06 -4.51 -8.02
CA ARG A 65 -1.70 -5.03 -7.90
C ARG A 65 -0.94 -4.36 -6.75
N MET A 66 -1.08 -3.04 -6.59
CA MET A 66 -0.55 -2.31 -5.45
C MET A 66 -1.18 -2.78 -4.13
N ALA A 67 -2.49 -3.05 -4.10
CA ALA A 67 -3.19 -3.62 -2.94
C ALA A 67 -2.80 -5.07 -2.63
N HIS A 68 -1.99 -5.73 -3.44
CA HIS A 68 -1.46 -7.08 -3.18
C HIS A 68 0.04 -7.09 -2.88
N GLN A 69 0.71 -5.95 -3.04
CA GLN A 69 2.12 -5.84 -2.69
C GLN A 69 2.26 -5.72 -1.18
N ASP A 70 3.15 -6.54 -0.62
CA ASP A 70 3.45 -6.54 0.79
C ASP A 70 4.03 -5.17 1.22
N SER A 71 3.32 -4.48 2.11
CA SER A 71 3.73 -3.24 2.80
C SER A 71 5.17 -3.29 3.33
N ARG A 72 5.61 -4.44 3.84
CA ARG A 72 6.98 -4.67 4.33
C ARG A 72 8.01 -4.55 3.22
N ILE A 73 7.67 -4.98 2.01
CA ILE A 73 8.51 -4.86 0.83
C ILE A 73 8.42 -3.44 0.25
N GLN A 74 7.26 -2.79 0.31
CA GLN A 74 7.07 -1.41 -0.18
C GLN A 74 7.88 -0.37 0.61
N ALA A 75 8.06 -0.58 1.92
CA ALA A 75 8.86 0.30 2.76
C ALA A 75 10.36 0.35 2.37
N ILE A 76 10.88 -0.73 1.78
CA ILE A 76 12.32 -0.91 1.53
C ILE A 76 12.85 0.01 0.42
N PRO A 77 12.20 0.10 -0.77
CA PRO A 77 12.58 1.10 -1.77
C PRO A 77 12.59 2.53 -1.24
N TRP A 78 11.63 2.88 -0.38
CA TRP A 78 11.61 4.20 0.24
C TRP A 78 12.85 4.42 1.11
N LEU A 79 13.19 3.46 1.99
CA LEU A 79 14.40 3.52 2.80
C LEU A 79 15.66 3.55 1.94
N GLN A 80 15.71 2.81 0.84
CA GLN A 80 16.85 2.81 -0.07
C GLN A 80 17.06 4.18 -0.73
N GLN A 81 15.98 4.91 -1.01
CA GLN A 81 16.04 6.24 -1.62
C GLN A 81 16.40 7.34 -0.62
N HIS A 82 16.03 7.20 0.66
CA HIS A 82 16.16 8.27 1.66
C HIS A 82 17.24 8.02 2.72
N ALA A 83 17.54 6.75 3.04
CA ALA A 83 18.53 6.35 4.03
C ALA A 83 19.85 5.94 3.36
N GLY A 84 20.70 6.94 3.12
CA GLY A 84 22.07 6.75 2.61
C GLY A 84 23.01 6.07 3.63
N LYS A 85 24.27 5.80 3.23
CA LYS A 85 25.26 5.04 4.02
C LYS A 85 25.58 5.63 5.40
N GLU A 86 25.48 6.95 5.55
CA GLU A 86 25.75 7.64 6.82
C GLU A 86 24.55 7.63 7.78
N LYS A 87 23.39 7.18 7.29
CA LYS A 87 22.16 7.16 8.06
C LYS A 87 22.04 5.88 8.87
N THR A 88 21.36 6.00 10.00
CA THR A 88 21.07 4.91 10.92
C THR A 88 19.58 4.65 10.99
N VAL A 89 19.20 3.38 10.90
CA VAL A 89 17.80 2.93 10.91
C VAL A 89 17.59 1.99 12.10
N LEU A 90 16.63 2.32 12.96
CA LEU A 90 16.10 1.40 13.96
C LEU A 90 14.85 0.73 13.38
N ALA A 91 14.78 -0.60 13.42
CA ALA A 91 13.60 -1.33 12.97
C ALA A 91 13.08 -2.26 14.06
N ILE A 92 11.76 -2.26 14.23
CA ILE A 92 11.09 -3.17 15.15
C ILE A 92 10.97 -4.56 14.51
N ARG A 93 11.48 -5.57 15.21
CA ARG A 93 11.56 -6.97 14.74
C ARG A 93 10.19 -7.55 14.42
N GLU A 94 9.17 -7.21 15.21
CA GLU A 94 7.80 -7.71 15.12
C GLU A 94 7.12 -7.33 13.80
N LEU A 95 7.68 -6.38 13.03
CA LEU A 95 7.25 -6.09 11.66
C LEU A 95 7.60 -7.20 10.66
N MET A 96 8.46 -8.15 11.04
CA MET A 96 8.87 -9.32 10.24
C MET A 96 9.32 -8.95 8.81
N ILE A 97 9.95 -7.79 8.65
CA ILE A 97 10.67 -7.46 7.43
C ILE A 97 11.88 -8.39 7.33
N LEU A 98 11.99 -9.12 6.23
CA LEU A 98 12.98 -10.17 6.06
C LEU A 98 14.42 -9.62 6.17
N PRO A 99 15.36 -10.35 6.79
CA PRO A 99 16.77 -9.95 6.87
C PRO A 99 17.41 -9.64 5.50
N THR A 100 16.98 -10.33 4.44
CA THR A 100 17.44 -10.09 3.07
C THR A 100 17.03 -8.72 2.55
N GLU A 101 15.87 -8.21 2.96
CA GLU A 101 15.39 -6.88 2.55
C GLU A 101 16.20 -5.77 3.23
N TRP A 102 16.55 -5.92 4.50
CA TRP A 102 17.41 -4.98 5.21
C TRP A 102 18.80 -4.83 4.58
N LYS A 103 19.34 -5.92 4.00
CA LYS A 103 20.62 -5.90 3.29
C LYS A 103 20.60 -5.09 1.99
N ARG A 104 19.41 -4.75 1.47
CA ARG A 104 19.27 -3.94 0.25
C ARG A 104 19.42 -2.45 0.52
N ILE A 105 19.31 -2.04 1.78
CA ILE A 105 19.40 -0.64 2.20
C ILE A 105 20.86 -0.32 2.51
N ALA A 106 21.33 0.84 2.06
CA ALA A 106 22.72 1.26 2.26
C ALA A 106 23.03 1.69 3.70
N ALA A 107 22.02 2.18 4.42
CA ALA A 107 22.09 2.62 5.82
C ALA A 107 22.37 1.48 6.81
N SER A 108 23.02 1.81 7.93
CA SER A 108 23.23 0.88 9.04
C SER A 108 21.91 0.60 9.74
N SER A 109 21.41 -0.63 9.62
CA SER A 109 20.11 -1.05 10.15
C SER A 109 20.27 -1.88 11.43
N THR A 110 19.58 -1.48 12.50
CA THR A 110 19.53 -2.19 13.79
C THR A 110 18.13 -2.74 13.99
N VAL A 111 17.98 -4.07 14.02
CA VAL A 111 16.68 -4.75 14.15
C VAL A 111 16.56 -5.40 15.52
N ILE A 112 15.64 -4.91 16.36
CA ILE A 112 15.51 -5.37 17.75
C ILE A 112 14.05 -5.63 18.14
N PRO A 113 13.80 -6.45 19.19
CA PRO A 113 12.46 -6.66 19.72
C PRO A 113 11.83 -5.35 20.17
N TRP A 114 10.51 -5.24 19.99
CA TRP A 114 9.75 -4.02 20.28
C TRP A 114 9.94 -3.56 21.73
N PHE A 115 9.98 -4.50 22.68
CA PHE A 115 10.14 -4.21 24.11
C PHE A 115 11.52 -3.66 24.50
N GLU A 116 12.56 -3.91 23.69
CA GLU A 116 13.92 -3.39 23.92
C GLU A 116 14.12 -2.00 23.29
N ALA A 117 13.25 -1.62 22.35
CA ALA A 117 13.44 -0.44 21.52
C ALA A 117 13.37 0.87 22.29
N MET A 118 12.56 0.94 23.35
CA MET A 118 12.48 2.15 24.17
C MET A 118 13.81 2.46 24.87
N GLU A 119 14.46 1.45 25.44
CA GLU A 119 15.75 1.58 26.12
C GLU A 119 16.86 1.98 25.14
N LEU A 120 16.86 1.38 23.95
CA LEU A 120 17.84 1.74 22.92
C LEU A 120 17.67 3.18 22.44
N LEU A 121 16.43 3.65 22.26
CA LEU A 121 16.13 5.03 21.87
C LEU A 121 16.52 6.08 22.93
N GLN A 122 16.71 5.68 24.18
CA GLN A 122 17.23 6.57 25.22
C GLN A 122 18.75 6.71 25.15
N ARG A 123 19.45 5.66 24.69
CA ARG A 123 20.92 5.60 24.66
C ARG A 123 21.51 6.07 23.33
N GLN A 124 20.80 5.81 22.24
CA GLN A 124 21.29 6.02 20.89
C GLN A 124 20.26 6.79 20.05
N ARG A 125 20.79 7.64 19.16
CA ARG A 125 19.99 8.36 18.17
C ARG A 125 19.97 7.58 16.86
N PHE A 126 18.81 7.58 16.22
CA PHE A 126 18.62 7.04 14.87
C PHE A 126 18.09 8.15 13.96
N ASP A 127 18.43 8.09 12.67
CA ASP A 127 17.88 9.00 11.67
C ASP A 127 16.46 8.60 11.28
N TYR A 128 16.21 7.29 11.23
CA TYR A 128 14.90 6.71 10.93
C TYR A 128 14.50 5.64 11.92
N ILE A 129 13.22 5.59 12.26
CA ILE A 129 12.60 4.53 13.06
C ILE A 129 11.50 3.88 12.22
N VAL A 130 11.62 2.57 11.99
CA VAL A 130 10.63 1.75 11.31
C VAL A 130 9.80 1.01 12.35
N THR A 131 8.56 1.44 12.51
CA THR A 131 7.58 0.93 13.48
C THR A 131 6.27 0.58 12.76
N GLY A 132 5.28 0.10 13.50
CA GLY A 132 3.92 -0.05 13.00
C GLY A 132 2.90 0.18 14.10
N GLU A 133 1.63 -0.06 13.77
CA GLU A 133 0.59 -0.29 14.77
C GLU A 133 0.62 -1.75 15.20
N PHE A 134 0.50 -2.01 16.51
CA PHE A 134 0.63 -3.35 17.06
C PHE A 134 -0.69 -3.87 17.62
N ASP A 135 -1.09 -5.03 17.12
CA ASP A 135 -2.26 -5.78 17.56
C ASP A 135 -1.89 -6.74 18.69
N LEU A 136 -2.57 -6.60 19.82
CA LEU A 136 -2.30 -7.33 21.07
C LEU A 136 -3.31 -8.45 21.35
N ARG A 137 -4.23 -8.76 20.42
CA ARG A 137 -5.32 -9.75 20.62
C ARG A 137 -4.85 -11.11 21.15
N TYR A 138 -3.62 -11.52 20.82
CA TYR A 138 -3.03 -12.80 21.21
C TYR A 138 -1.78 -12.64 22.09
N ALA A 139 -1.56 -11.46 22.67
CA ALA A 139 -0.45 -11.23 23.60
C ALA A 139 -0.60 -12.09 24.86
N SER A 140 0.52 -12.52 25.43
CA SER A 140 0.53 -13.31 26.67
C SER A 140 0.07 -12.52 27.88
N ASP A 141 0.40 -11.23 27.93
CA ASP A 141 -0.09 -10.27 28.93
C ASP A 141 -0.62 -9.01 28.24
N PRO A 142 -1.90 -9.00 27.84
CA PRO A 142 -2.48 -7.89 27.09
C PRO A 142 -2.43 -6.55 27.84
N ASN A 143 -2.54 -6.55 29.17
CA ASN A 143 -2.59 -5.33 29.97
C ASN A 143 -1.22 -4.66 30.05
N ALA A 144 -0.17 -5.43 30.38
CA ALA A 144 1.19 -4.90 30.42
C ALA A 144 1.64 -4.43 29.02
N TRP A 145 1.26 -5.16 27.97
CA TRP A 145 1.62 -4.85 26.59
C TRP A 145 0.87 -3.64 26.06
N ALA A 146 -0.41 -3.45 26.44
CA ALA A 146 -1.16 -2.24 26.13
C ALA A 146 -0.51 -1.01 26.79
N ALA A 147 -0.13 -1.11 28.06
CA ALA A 147 0.57 -0.02 28.74
C ALA A 147 1.92 0.31 28.07
N TYR A 148 2.65 -0.69 27.59
CA TYR A 148 3.87 -0.47 26.81
C TYR A 148 3.59 0.20 25.46
N ARG A 149 2.58 -0.28 24.72
CA ARG A 149 2.13 0.28 23.44
C ARG A 149 1.79 1.76 23.56
N ASP A 150 1.04 2.12 24.59
CA ASP A 150 0.57 3.49 24.77
C ASP A 150 1.76 4.43 25.08
N ARG A 151 2.73 3.97 25.89
CA ARG A 151 4.00 4.69 26.11
C ARG A 151 4.82 4.82 24.82
N TRP A 152 4.91 3.75 24.04
CA TRP A 152 5.59 3.72 22.75
C TRP A 152 4.99 4.74 21.78
N GLN A 153 3.66 4.70 21.58
CA GLN A 153 2.94 5.64 20.72
C GLN A 153 3.12 7.09 21.19
N LYS A 154 2.96 7.37 22.48
CA LYS A 154 3.17 8.72 23.03
C LYS A 154 4.58 9.23 22.78
N ARG A 155 5.59 8.36 22.93
CA ARG A 155 6.99 8.71 22.71
C ARG A 155 7.31 8.95 21.24
N LEU A 156 6.72 8.19 20.33
CA LEU A 156 6.94 8.34 18.89
C LEU A 156 6.09 9.45 18.25
N ALA A 157 4.98 9.86 18.85
CA ALA A 157 4.09 10.89 18.32
C ALA A 157 4.76 12.26 18.11
N ILE A 158 5.91 12.50 18.75
CA ILE A 158 6.71 13.72 18.57
C ILE A 158 7.54 13.70 17.28
N LEU A 159 7.71 12.54 16.65
CA LEU A 159 8.53 12.36 15.46
C LEU A 159 7.67 12.49 14.20
N PRO A 160 8.13 13.23 13.17
CA PRO A 160 7.39 13.34 11.92
C PRO A 160 7.33 12.00 11.18
N VAL A 161 6.12 11.61 10.77
CA VAL A 161 5.91 10.49 9.84
C VAL A 161 6.43 10.89 8.46
N GLN A 162 7.43 10.16 7.96
CA GLN A 162 8.05 10.39 6.66
C GLN A 162 7.43 9.50 5.57
N ALA A 163 6.96 8.31 5.96
CA ALA A 163 6.21 7.40 5.09
C ALA A 163 5.27 6.51 5.90
N ASP A 164 4.15 6.13 5.28
CA ASP A 164 3.10 5.28 5.83
C ASP A 164 2.67 4.26 4.76
N PHE A 165 2.75 2.98 5.09
CA PHE A 165 2.40 1.87 4.21
C PHE A 165 1.46 0.91 4.93
N GLY A 166 0.51 0.34 4.20
CA GLY A 166 -0.47 -0.59 4.76
C GLY A 166 -1.50 0.07 5.66
N GLN A 167 -2.45 -0.72 6.16
CA GLN A 167 -3.57 -0.23 6.98
C GLN A 167 -3.88 -1.11 8.19
N ILE A 168 -3.41 -2.35 8.21
CA ILE A 168 -3.79 -3.34 9.21
C ILE A 168 -2.76 -3.40 10.33
N ALA A 169 -3.20 -3.37 11.59
CA ALA A 169 -2.29 -3.51 12.71
C ALA A 169 -1.48 -4.83 12.65
N THR A 170 -0.19 -4.73 12.92
CA THR A 170 0.78 -5.83 12.92
C THR A 170 0.57 -6.72 14.14
N PRO A 171 0.39 -8.04 13.98
CA PRO A 171 0.40 -8.96 15.10
C PRO A 171 1.79 -9.01 15.75
N VAL A 172 1.83 -8.84 17.07
CA VAL A 172 3.07 -8.92 17.88
C VAL A 172 3.58 -10.34 18.07
N VAL A 173 2.72 -11.34 17.84
CA VAL A 173 3.04 -12.75 18.01
C VAL A 173 3.58 -13.32 16.70
N PRO A 174 4.82 -13.85 16.67
CA PRO A 174 5.53 -14.14 15.41
C PRO A 174 4.97 -15.32 14.62
N TYR A 175 4.27 -16.26 15.26
CA TYR A 175 3.73 -17.47 14.62
C TYR A 175 2.29 -17.31 14.10
N LEU A 176 1.72 -16.11 14.18
CA LEU A 176 0.38 -15.85 13.61
C LEU A 176 0.45 -15.64 12.11
N TRP A 177 -0.64 -16.00 11.42
CA TRP A 177 -0.82 -15.66 10.02
C TRP A 177 -0.79 -14.13 9.83
N ARG A 178 0.01 -13.69 8.86
CA ARG A 178 0.24 -12.27 8.57
C ARG A 178 -0.44 -11.86 7.27
N THR A 179 -0.82 -10.59 7.19
CA THR A 179 -1.36 -9.99 5.97
C THR A 179 -0.24 -9.28 5.20
N ASN A 180 -0.50 -8.97 3.94
CA ASN A 180 0.40 -8.16 3.12
C ASN A 180 0.20 -6.66 3.41
N ASP A 181 -0.91 -6.28 4.04
CA ASP A 181 -1.31 -4.89 4.25
C ASP A 181 -1.04 -4.40 5.69
N GLU A 182 0.00 -4.92 6.33
CA GLU A 182 0.38 -4.52 7.68
C GLU A 182 0.87 -3.06 7.71
N ARG A 183 0.49 -2.33 8.75
CA ARG A 183 0.81 -0.92 8.86
C ARG A 183 2.27 -0.73 9.27
N ILE A 184 3.06 -0.15 8.36
CA ILE A 184 4.47 0.18 8.52
C ILE A 184 4.60 1.71 8.44
N LEU A 185 5.13 2.30 9.51
CA LEU A 185 5.43 3.72 9.61
C LEU A 185 6.95 3.91 9.63
N ILE A 186 7.41 4.86 8.82
CA ILE A 186 8.80 5.33 8.87
C ILE A 186 8.78 6.73 9.47
N LEU A 187 9.37 6.87 10.64
CA LEU A 187 9.45 8.11 11.38
C LEU A 187 10.84 8.72 11.19
N GLY A 188 10.88 10.03 10.98
CA GLY A 188 12.11 10.78 10.89
C GLY A 188 12.52 11.29 12.26
N GLY A 189 13.79 11.11 12.61
CA GLY A 189 14.43 11.98 13.57
C GLY A 189 14.98 11.33 14.83
N SER A 190 15.88 12.11 15.41
CA SER A 190 16.57 11.82 16.65
C SER A 190 15.80 12.43 17.80
N MET A 191 15.34 11.60 18.74
CA MET A 191 14.61 12.02 19.93
C MET A 191 15.24 13.25 20.61
N PRO A 192 14.45 14.25 21.05
CA PRO A 192 14.94 15.26 21.99
C PRO A 192 15.30 14.57 23.32
N ARG A 193 16.40 15.04 23.93
CA ARG A 193 16.88 14.57 25.25
C ARG A 193 15.87 14.94 26.33
#